data_AF-A0A164NUC5-F1
#
_entry.id   AF-A0A164NUC5-F1
#
_cell.length_a   1.000
_cell.length_b   1.000
_cell.length_c   1.000
_cell.angle_alpha   90.00
_cell.angle_beta   90.00
_cell.angle_gamma   90.00
#
_symmetry.space_group_name_H-M   'P 1'
#
loop_
_entity.id
_entity.type
_entity.pdbx_description
1 polymer ?
#
loop_
_entity_poly.entity_id
_entity_poly.type
_entity_poly.pdbx_seq_one_letter_code
_entity_poly.pdbx_strand_id
1 'polypeptide(L)'
;MNRQYEIRKRPQPLLRARAEFQRREGHDEGVGFIGIRHVGKTVPNNFFLKRDRNMAGGARFPYPKQVWSPSGGWWTRPSNWKANTLFVGVGIAAATYATFRLSASHEWRYVEPIKPIPSMAWSKQYTEKKQEDS
;
A
#
# COMPACT_ATOMS: atom_id res chain seq x y z
N MET A 1 -34.75 50.75 -23.48
CA MET A 1 -35.75 49.93 -22.78
C MET A 1 -35.02 48.82 -22.05
N ASN A 2 -35.15 48.80 -20.70
CA ASN A 2 -34.74 47.77 -19.72
C ASN A 2 -33.23 47.43 -19.62
N ARG A 3 -32.46 47.96 -18.65
CA ARG A 3 -32.48 47.70 -17.19
C ARG A 3 -32.67 46.20 -16.90
N GLN A 4 -31.64 45.50 -16.39
CA GLN A 4 -31.57 45.14 -14.96
C GLN A 4 -30.22 44.42 -14.56
N TYR A 5 -29.32 45.17 -13.88
CA TYR A 5 -28.52 44.91 -12.63
C TYR A 5 -27.74 43.59 -12.41
N GLU A 6 -26.56 43.50 -11.76
CA GLU A 6 -25.59 44.45 -11.20
C GLU A 6 -24.42 43.60 -10.66
N ILE A 7 -23.23 43.71 -11.27
CA ILE A 7 -22.04 42.95 -10.87
C ILE A 7 -21.48 43.60 -9.60
N ARG A 8 -21.57 42.87 -8.48
CA ARG A 8 -21.07 43.27 -7.16
C ARG A 8 -19.61 43.73 -7.24
N LYS A 9 -19.39 45.00 -6.90
CA LYS A 9 -18.08 45.58 -6.58
C LYS A 9 -17.43 44.76 -5.44
N ARG A 10 -16.30 44.10 -5.70
CA ARG A 10 -15.40 43.57 -4.67
C ARG A 10 -14.35 44.64 -4.35
N PRO A 11 -14.43 45.34 -3.21
CA PRO A 11 -13.29 46.12 -2.74
C PRO A 11 -12.22 45.15 -2.19
N GLN A 12 -11.00 45.24 -2.71
CA GLN A 12 -9.82 44.78 -1.98
C GLN A 12 -9.56 45.77 -0.83
N PRO A 13 -9.32 45.30 0.40
CA PRO A 13 -8.23 45.90 1.15
C PRO A 13 -7.37 44.86 1.89
N LEU A 14 -6.11 44.78 1.43
CA LEU A 14 -4.90 44.27 2.07
C LEU A 14 -4.61 44.98 3.42
N LEU A 15 -5.56 44.99 4.36
CA LEU A 15 -5.44 45.66 5.67
C LEU A 15 -6.01 44.86 6.85
N ARG A 16 -6.41 43.60 6.65
CA ARG A 16 -6.88 42.70 7.74
C ARG A 16 -5.85 41.67 8.20
N ALA A 17 -4.58 41.81 7.81
CA ALA A 17 -3.50 40.91 8.23
C ALA A 17 -2.68 41.44 9.43
N ARG A 18 -3.06 42.56 10.07
CA ARG A 18 -2.24 43.20 11.12
C ARG A 18 -2.93 43.38 12.48
N ALA A 19 -4.19 42.97 12.64
CA ALA A 19 -4.97 43.23 13.85
C ALA A 19 -5.34 41.99 14.70
N GLU A 20 -5.01 40.77 14.25
CA GLU A 20 -5.28 39.54 15.02
C GLU A 20 -4.03 38.94 15.68
N PHE A 21 -2.84 39.52 15.45
CA PHE A 21 -1.57 39.07 16.03
C PHE A 21 -1.28 39.68 17.43
N GLN A 22 -2.18 40.48 17.99
CA GLN A 22 -1.91 41.25 19.22
C GLN A 22 -3.06 41.14 20.24
N ARG A 23 -3.54 39.92 20.50
CA ARG A 23 -4.58 39.63 21.51
C ARG A 23 -4.33 38.34 22.32
N ARG A 24 -3.12 37.77 22.32
CA ARG A 24 -2.76 36.58 23.12
C ARG A 24 -1.51 36.76 23.98
N GLU A 25 -1.21 38.00 24.34
CA GLU A 25 -0.10 38.34 25.24
C GLU A 25 -0.67 39.33 26.26
N GLY A 26 -0.93 38.86 27.49
CA GLY A 26 -1.35 39.73 28.58
C GLY A 26 -2.45 39.14 29.46
N HIS A 27 -2.11 38.13 30.26
CA HIS A 27 -2.51 38.06 31.67
C HIS A 27 -1.97 36.76 32.28
N ASP A 28 -0.93 36.87 33.10
CA ASP A 28 -0.83 36.27 34.46
C ASP A 28 0.64 35.98 34.80
N GLU A 29 1.30 37.08 35.16
CA GLU A 29 2.56 37.15 35.90
C GLU A 29 2.32 36.65 37.34
N GLY A 30 2.85 35.49 37.68
CA GLY A 30 2.95 34.97 39.04
C GLY A 30 4.40 34.93 39.50
N VAL A 31 4.82 36.00 40.18
CA VAL A 31 5.85 36.07 41.25
C VAL A 31 7.20 35.38 41.02
N GLY A 32 8.23 36.22 40.85
CA GLY A 32 9.61 35.81 40.67
C GLY A 32 10.31 35.26 41.91
N PHE A 33 11.32 34.42 41.66
CA PHE A 33 12.47 34.25 42.52
C PHE A 33 13.74 34.13 41.65
N ILE A 34 14.61 35.11 41.82
CA ILE A 34 15.98 35.17 41.30
C ILE A 34 16.79 34.05 41.97
N GLY A 35 17.45 33.22 41.16
CA GLY A 35 18.34 32.17 41.66
C GLY A 35 19.17 31.53 40.56
N ILE A 36 20.37 32.07 40.32
CA ILE A 36 21.43 31.38 39.59
C ILE A 36 21.98 30.27 40.51
N ARG A 37 21.88 29.00 40.11
CA ARG A 37 22.84 27.94 40.48
C ARG A 37 22.70 26.71 39.57
N HIS A 38 23.81 26.35 38.92
CA HIS A 38 24.07 25.03 38.34
C HIS A 38 23.75 23.92 39.35
N VAL A 39 23.10 22.82 38.93
CA VAL A 39 23.38 21.40 39.30
C VAL A 39 22.51 20.49 38.40
N GLY A 40 23.13 19.47 37.81
CA GLY A 40 22.55 18.58 36.80
C GLY A 40 21.33 17.75 37.25
N LYS A 41 20.51 17.36 36.27
CA LYS A 41 19.50 16.31 36.41
C LYS A 41 19.58 15.36 35.22
N THR A 42 19.97 14.13 35.55
CA THR A 42 19.79 12.87 34.83
C THR A 42 18.66 12.90 33.81
N VAL A 43 19.00 12.71 32.53
CA VAL A 43 18.03 12.47 31.45
C VAL A 43 17.45 11.07 31.64
N PRO A 44 16.12 10.89 31.75
CA PRO A 44 15.54 9.57 31.94
C PRO A 44 15.73 8.70 30.69
N ASN A 45 16.34 7.53 30.89
CA ASN A 45 16.56 6.46 29.91
C ASN A 45 15.26 5.72 29.54
N ASN A 46 14.20 6.45 29.22
CA ASN A 46 13.00 5.91 28.57
C ASN A 46 12.83 6.55 27.18
N PHE A 47 13.93 6.71 26.45
CA PHE A 47 13.93 6.78 24.97
C PHE A 47 13.55 5.38 24.42
N PHE A 48 12.39 4.92 24.85
CA PHE A 48 11.75 3.71 24.42
C PHE A 48 11.36 3.94 22.97
N LEU A 49 12.16 3.35 22.09
CA LEU A 49 12.02 3.29 20.64
C LEU A 49 10.54 3.20 20.25
N LYS A 50 9.95 4.32 19.89
CA LYS A 50 8.79 4.33 19.01
C LYS A 50 9.32 3.92 17.65
N ARG A 51 9.41 2.61 17.43
CA ARG A 51 9.75 2.01 16.15
C ARG A 51 8.61 2.35 15.20
N ASP A 52 8.68 3.51 14.56
CA ASP A 52 7.78 3.90 13.51
C ASP A 52 7.93 2.88 12.38
N ARG A 53 6.97 1.96 12.31
CA ARG A 53 6.88 0.90 11.30
C ARG A 53 6.52 1.43 9.89
N ASN A 54 6.81 2.70 9.61
CA ASN A 54 6.47 3.37 8.36
C ASN A 54 7.68 3.49 7.45
N MET A 55 8.27 2.35 7.11
CA MET A 55 9.33 2.27 6.09
C MET A 55 8.71 1.82 4.78
N ALA A 56 8.04 2.70 4.05
CA ALA A 56 7.86 2.61 2.58
C ALA A 56 6.90 3.68 2.06
N GLY A 57 7.45 4.67 1.36
CA GLY A 57 6.69 5.67 0.60
C GLY A 57 7.25 7.05 0.85
N GLY A 58 8.31 7.40 0.13
CA GLY A 58 8.89 8.76 0.15
C GLY A 58 7.87 9.84 -0.23
N ALA A 59 8.32 11.10 -0.22
CA ALA A 59 7.46 12.25 -0.52
C ALA A 59 6.67 12.05 -1.82
N ARG A 60 5.36 12.30 -1.76
CA ARG A 60 4.46 12.26 -2.92
C ARG A 60 4.30 13.67 -3.47
N PHE A 61 4.39 13.82 -4.78
CA PHE A 61 4.19 15.08 -5.48
C PHE A 61 2.79 15.16 -6.09
N PRO A 62 2.25 16.36 -6.37
CA PRO A 62 1.00 16.50 -7.10
C PRO A 62 1.06 15.81 -8.46
N TYR A 63 -0.01 15.11 -8.83
CA TYR A 63 -0.12 14.40 -10.10
C TYR A 63 -1.56 14.52 -10.63
N PRO A 64 -1.78 14.43 -11.95
CA PRO A 64 -3.12 14.48 -12.54
C PRO A 64 -3.89 13.19 -12.19
N LYS A 65 -5.09 13.33 -11.59
CA LYS A 65 -5.91 12.19 -11.13
C LYS A 65 -6.79 11.59 -12.23
N GLN A 66 -6.96 12.32 -13.32
CA GLN A 66 -7.83 11.97 -14.44
C GLN A 66 -7.13 11.07 -15.45
N VAL A 67 -5.80 10.92 -15.36
CA VAL A 67 -5.02 10.09 -16.28
C VAL A 67 -5.13 8.64 -15.83
N TRP A 68 -5.61 7.79 -16.71
CA TRP A 68 -5.68 6.34 -16.51
C TRP A 68 -4.65 5.63 -17.38
N SER A 69 -4.01 4.60 -16.81
CA SER A 69 -3.11 3.70 -17.53
C SER A 69 -3.39 2.27 -17.06
N PRO A 70 -3.32 1.27 -17.96
CA PRO A 70 -3.60 -0.12 -17.62
C PRO A 70 -2.66 -0.70 -16.56
N SER A 71 -1.42 -0.20 -16.47
CA SER A 71 -0.43 -0.63 -15.47
C SER A 71 -0.57 0.07 -14.11
N GLY A 72 -1.51 1.01 -13.98
CA GLY A 72 -1.61 1.93 -12.85
C GLY A 72 -0.93 3.28 -13.11
N GLY A 73 -0.88 4.13 -12.08
CA GLY A 73 -0.30 5.47 -12.14
C GLY A 73 0.60 5.79 -10.94
N TRP A 74 0.70 7.07 -10.60
CA TRP A 74 1.57 7.55 -9.52
C TRP A 74 1.17 7.03 -8.13
N TRP A 75 2.12 6.36 -7.45
CA TRP A 75 1.99 5.79 -6.09
C TRP A 75 0.72 4.94 -5.88
N THR A 76 0.39 4.11 -6.86
CA THR A 76 -0.84 3.32 -6.87
C THR A 76 -0.85 2.29 -5.73
N ARG A 77 -1.80 2.46 -4.78
CA ARG A 77 -2.08 1.49 -3.71
C ARG A 77 -3.59 1.34 -3.56
N PRO A 78 -4.26 0.53 -4.40
CA PRO A 78 -5.70 0.37 -4.32
C PRO A 78 -6.04 -0.31 -3.00
N SER A 79 -7.18 0.07 -2.39
CA SER A 79 -7.62 -0.53 -1.12
C SER A 79 -7.80 -2.05 -1.23
N ASN A 80 -8.21 -2.52 -2.40
CA ASN A 80 -8.61 -3.92 -2.65
C ASN A 80 -7.51 -4.76 -3.31
N TRP A 81 -6.23 -4.34 -3.23
CA TRP A 81 -5.13 -5.05 -3.89
C TRP A 81 -5.06 -6.54 -3.53
N LYS A 82 -5.36 -6.90 -2.27
CA LYS A 82 -5.35 -8.29 -1.79
C LYS A 82 -6.36 -9.16 -2.52
N ALA A 83 -7.60 -8.69 -2.63
CA ALA A 83 -8.66 -9.43 -3.31
C ALA A 83 -8.37 -9.56 -4.80
N ASN A 84 -7.92 -8.47 -5.44
CA ASN A 84 -7.59 -8.48 -6.86
C ASN A 84 -6.46 -9.48 -7.17
N THR A 85 -5.38 -9.49 -6.37
CA THR A 85 -4.29 -10.46 -6.53
C THR A 85 -4.76 -11.88 -6.23
N LEU A 86 -5.66 -12.08 -5.26
CA LEU A 86 -6.23 -13.40 -4.98
C LEU A 86 -6.99 -13.95 -6.19
N PHE A 87 -7.88 -13.16 -6.80
CA PHE A 87 -8.63 -13.61 -7.97
C PHE A 87 -7.72 -13.92 -9.17
N VAL A 88 -6.72 -13.07 -9.42
CA VAL A 88 -5.73 -13.32 -10.47
C VAL A 88 -4.94 -14.60 -10.17
N GLY A 89 -4.49 -14.79 -8.93
CA GLY A 89 -3.76 -15.97 -8.51
C GLY A 89 -4.58 -17.25 -8.65
N VAL A 90 -5.86 -17.23 -8.24
CA VAL A 90 -6.79 -18.35 -8.42
C VAL A 90 -7.00 -18.65 -9.90
N GLY A 91 -7.18 -17.63 -10.73
CA GLY A 91 -7.32 -17.81 -12.18
C GLY A 91 -6.11 -18.48 -12.82
N ILE A 92 -4.90 -18.03 -12.47
CA ILE A 92 -3.64 -18.63 -12.96
C ILE A 92 -3.50 -20.07 -12.48
N ALA A 93 -3.78 -20.33 -11.20
CA ALA A 93 -3.69 -21.68 -10.64
C ALA A 93 -4.68 -22.64 -11.31
N ALA A 94 -5.93 -22.20 -11.53
CA ALA A 94 -6.95 -23.00 -12.20
C ALA A 94 -6.56 -23.32 -13.65
N ALA A 95 -6.08 -22.31 -14.40
CA ALA A 95 -5.62 -22.50 -15.77
C ALA A 95 -4.43 -23.47 -15.84
N THR A 96 -3.43 -23.26 -14.97
CA THR A 96 -2.24 -24.11 -14.90
C THR A 96 -2.60 -25.55 -14.54
N TYR A 97 -3.51 -25.75 -13.58
CA TYR A 97 -3.97 -27.08 -13.19
C TYR A 97 -4.71 -27.78 -14.33
N ALA A 98 -5.59 -27.08 -15.04
CA ALA A 98 -6.29 -27.64 -16.20
C ALA A 98 -5.29 -28.06 -17.30
N THR A 99 -4.33 -27.19 -17.65
CA THR A 99 -3.27 -27.51 -18.60
C THR A 99 -2.41 -28.69 -18.13
N PHE A 100 -2.06 -28.74 -16.85
CA PHE A 100 -1.30 -29.86 -16.27
C PHE A 100 -2.06 -31.17 -16.37
N ARG A 101 -3.36 -31.19 -16.06
CA ARG A 101 -4.21 -32.38 -16.16
C ARG A 101 -4.30 -32.90 -17.60
N LEU A 102 -4.49 -32.00 -18.56
CA LEU A 102 -4.50 -32.34 -19.99
C LEU A 102 -3.14 -32.87 -20.47
N SER A 103 -2.06 -32.22 -20.03
CA SER A 103 -0.69 -32.67 -20.35
C SER A 103 -0.42 -34.06 -19.80
N ALA A 104 -0.79 -34.31 -18.53
CA ALA A 104 -0.55 -35.60 -17.86
C ALA A 104 -1.38 -36.74 -18.46
N SER A 105 -2.58 -36.47 -18.98
CA SER A 105 -3.41 -37.49 -19.64
C SER A 105 -2.91 -37.85 -21.05
N HIS A 106 -2.21 -36.94 -21.72
CA HIS A 106 -1.65 -37.15 -23.06
C HIS A 106 -0.20 -37.68 -23.03
N GLU A 107 0.42 -37.71 -21.86
CA GLU A 107 1.78 -38.20 -21.68
C GLU A 107 1.84 -39.72 -21.84
N TRP A 108 2.57 -40.19 -22.86
CA TRP A 108 2.81 -41.62 -23.11
C TRP A 108 4.31 -41.90 -23.29
N ARG A 109 4.80 -43.01 -22.72
CA ARG A 109 6.19 -43.45 -22.84
C ARG A 109 6.28 -44.84 -23.44
N TYR A 110 6.96 -44.96 -24.57
CA TYR A 110 7.18 -46.25 -25.24
C TYR A 110 8.21 -47.13 -24.52
N VAL A 111 9.16 -46.52 -23.81
CA VAL A 111 10.21 -47.22 -23.06
C VAL A 111 10.08 -46.87 -21.58
N GLU A 112 10.11 -47.90 -20.74
CA GLU A 112 10.04 -47.69 -19.30
C GLU A 112 11.35 -47.10 -18.75
N PRO A 113 11.26 -46.22 -17.74
CA PRO A 113 12.43 -45.61 -17.14
C PRO A 113 13.21 -46.64 -16.31
N ILE A 114 14.53 -46.59 -16.42
CA ILE A 114 15.46 -47.47 -15.69
C ILE A 114 15.48 -47.16 -14.18
N LYS A 115 15.07 -45.95 -13.79
CA LYS A 115 15.04 -45.45 -12.41
C LYS A 115 13.70 -44.80 -12.12
N PRO A 116 13.20 -44.81 -10.86
CA PRO A 116 11.96 -44.14 -10.53
C PRO A 116 12.09 -42.63 -10.75
N ILE A 117 11.16 -42.06 -11.51
CA ILE A 117 11.09 -40.62 -11.77
C ILE A 117 9.78 -40.05 -11.20
N PRO A 118 9.76 -38.78 -10.74
CA PRO A 118 8.59 -38.21 -10.09
C PRO A 118 7.32 -38.24 -10.94
N SER A 119 7.45 -38.08 -12.27
CA SER A 119 6.31 -38.07 -13.18
C SER A 119 5.53 -39.37 -13.23
N MET A 120 6.15 -40.49 -12.85
CA MET A 120 5.44 -41.76 -12.71
C MET A 120 4.25 -41.69 -11.73
N ALA A 121 4.27 -40.75 -10.78
CA ALA A 121 3.19 -40.60 -9.80
C ALA A 121 1.89 -40.03 -10.40
N TRP A 122 1.94 -39.37 -11.56
CA TRP A 122 0.77 -38.73 -12.17
C TRP A 122 0.54 -39.08 -13.64
N SER A 123 1.52 -39.67 -14.33
CA SER A 123 1.30 -40.14 -15.71
C SER A 123 0.29 -41.30 -15.72
N LYS A 124 -0.62 -41.26 -16.69
CA LYS A 124 -1.70 -42.25 -16.85
C LYS A 124 -1.19 -43.70 -16.93
N GLN A 125 -0.19 -43.94 -17.79
CA GLN A 125 0.38 -45.27 -18.06
C GLN A 125 0.82 -46.03 -16.79
N TYR A 126 1.49 -45.36 -15.85
CA TYR A 126 1.97 -46.00 -14.61
C TYR A 126 0.88 -46.16 -13.56
N THR A 127 -0.10 -45.26 -13.56
CA THR A 127 -1.23 -45.32 -12.63
C THR A 127 -2.14 -46.49 -12.98
N GLU A 128 -2.39 -46.74 -14.27
CA GLU A 128 -3.20 -47.86 -14.77
C GLU A 128 -2.48 -49.19 -14.55
N LYS A 129 -1.21 -49.30 -14.92
CA LYS A 129 -0.40 -50.51 -14.67
C LYS A 129 -0.40 -50.92 -13.19
N LYS A 130 -0.27 -49.96 -12.27
CA LYS A 130 -0.33 -50.22 -10.82
C LYS A 130 -1.69 -50.77 -10.36
N GLN A 131 -2.79 -50.37 -11.01
CA GLN A 131 -4.14 -50.85 -10.69
C GLN A 131 -4.37 -52.28 -11.19
N GLU A 132 -3.79 -52.64 -12.33
CA GLU A 132 -3.87 -54.01 -12.88
C GLU A 132 -3.07 -55.02 -12.03
N ASP A 133 -1.96 -54.59 -11.44
CA ASP A 133 -1.07 -55.43 -10.63
C ASP A 133 -1.53 -55.60 -9.15
N SER A 134 -2.57 -54.89 -8.71
CA SER A 134 -3.08 -54.90 -7.30
C SER A 134 -4.27 -55.82 -7.10
#